data_AF-A0A2E3AC35-F1
#
_entry.id   AF-A0A2E3AC35-F1
#
_cell.length_a   1.000
_cell.length_b   1.000
_cell.length_c   1.000
_cell.angle_alpha   90.00
_cell.angle_beta   90.00
_cell.angle_gamma   90.00
#
_symmetry.space_group_name_H-M   'P 1'
#
loop_
_entity.id
_entity.type
_entity.pdbx_description
1 polymer ?
#
loop_
_entity_poly.entity_id
_entity_poly.type
_entity_poly.pdbx_seq_one_letter_code
_entity_poly.pdbx_strand_id
1 'polypeptide(L)'
;MMKDKIVNKVAQSALVTFDLEELYPKGVLLEVDLSQWLDQGFILREKEFRTAIKNYDWNQYRGNYIAMNCKTDAILPAWASLLVTAQLSQVAKQIVWGSIKDLEKHLFSQAITNLDLTPFKGKP
;
A
#
# COMPACT_ATOMS: atom_id res chain seq x y z
N MET A 1 25.62 36.60 29.34
CA MET A 1 25.14 36.57 27.94
C MET A 1 23.88 35.70 27.91
N MET A 2 22.71 36.30 27.69
CA MET A 2 21.47 35.54 27.55
C MET A 2 21.45 34.93 26.15
N LYS A 3 21.45 33.60 26.07
CA LYS A 3 21.15 32.89 24.82
C LYS A 3 19.68 33.11 24.53
N ASP A 4 19.37 33.80 23.44
CA ASP A 4 18.01 33.86 22.91
C ASP A 4 17.53 32.42 22.69
N LYS A 5 16.57 31.98 23.53
CA LYS A 5 15.91 30.69 23.36
C LYS A 5 15.17 30.73 22.04
N ILE A 6 15.38 29.74 21.18
CA ILE A 6 14.56 29.54 19.98
C ILE A 6 13.12 29.31 20.46
N VAL A 7 12.26 30.33 20.30
CA VAL A 7 10.84 30.26 20.67
C VAL A 7 10.09 29.68 19.47
N ASN A 8 9.43 28.54 19.65
CA ASN A 8 8.59 27.95 18.62
C ASN A 8 7.29 28.77 18.50
N LYS A 9 7.22 29.65 17.51
CA LYS A 9 6.06 30.53 17.26
C LYS A 9 4.80 29.79 16.80
N VAL A 10 4.93 28.56 16.28
CA VAL A 10 3.78 27.74 15.87
C VAL A 10 3.02 27.24 17.11
N ALA A 11 3.75 26.86 18.18
CA ALA A 11 3.17 26.44 19.45
C ALA A 11 2.42 27.58 20.19
N GLN A 12 2.61 28.84 19.78
CA GLN A 12 1.93 30.02 20.33
C GLN A 12 0.81 30.56 19.42
N SER A 13 0.53 29.89 18.30
CA SER A 13 -0.49 30.29 17.34
C SER A 13 -1.85 29.68 17.66
N ALA A 14 -2.95 30.39 17.36
CA ALA A 14 -4.32 29.87 17.49
C ALA A 14 -4.69 28.83 16.40
N LEU A 15 -3.75 28.53 15.49
CA LEU A 15 -3.91 27.62 14.38
C LEU A 15 -4.10 26.17 14.85
N VAL A 16 -5.02 25.45 14.21
CA VAL A 16 -5.11 24.01 14.37
C VAL A 16 -3.99 23.35 13.60
N THR A 17 -3.17 22.56 14.29
CA THR A 17 -2.17 21.73 13.63
C THR A 17 -2.86 20.47 13.11
N PHE A 18 -2.78 20.26 11.79
CA PHE A 18 -3.23 19.02 11.14
C PHE A 18 -2.00 18.17 10.84
N ASP A 19 -1.94 16.98 11.45
CA ASP A 19 -0.83 16.06 11.23
C ASP A 19 -1.19 15.08 10.10
N LEU A 20 -0.47 15.21 8.98
CA LEU A 20 -0.63 14.28 7.86
C LEU A 20 -0.19 12.86 8.22
N GLU A 21 0.65 12.70 9.26
CA GLU A 21 1.10 11.39 9.68
C GLU A 21 -0.04 10.54 10.27
N GLU A 22 -1.08 11.20 10.82
CA GLU A 22 -2.27 10.52 11.33
C GLU A 22 -3.09 9.85 10.21
N LEU A 23 -2.90 10.27 8.96
CA LEU A 23 -3.57 9.70 7.78
C LEU A 23 -2.88 8.43 7.28
N TYR A 24 -1.65 8.09 7.74
CA TYR A 24 -1.00 6.87 7.30
C TYR A 24 -1.83 5.64 7.72
N PRO A 25 -2.11 4.73 6.78
CA PRO A 25 -2.84 3.51 7.08
C PRO A 25 -2.05 2.65 8.08
N LYS A 26 -2.73 2.22 9.15
CA LYS A 26 -2.14 1.32 10.15
C LYS A 26 -2.02 -0.10 9.58
N GLY A 27 -0.81 -0.51 9.23
CA GLY A 27 -0.48 -1.85 8.75
C GLY A 27 0.84 -1.87 7.98
N VAL A 28 1.30 -3.08 7.63
CA VAL A 28 2.53 -3.23 6.84
C VAL A 28 2.18 -3.17 5.35
N LEU A 29 2.98 -2.42 4.60
CA LEU A 29 2.96 -2.39 3.14
C LEU A 29 3.90 -3.49 2.65
N LEU A 30 3.37 -4.46 1.90
CA LEU A 30 4.13 -5.58 1.36
C LEU A 30 4.00 -5.65 -0.16
N GLU A 31 5.00 -6.24 -0.80
CA GLU A 31 5.04 -6.40 -2.25
C GLU A 31 4.86 -7.88 -2.65
N VAL A 32 4.13 -8.11 -3.73
CA VAL A 32 3.97 -9.42 -4.39
C VAL A 32 4.35 -9.28 -5.86
N ASP A 33 5.50 -9.83 -6.23
CA ASP A 33 5.97 -9.86 -7.61
C ASP A 33 5.58 -11.19 -8.27
N LEU A 34 4.80 -11.12 -9.35
CA LEU A 34 4.35 -12.28 -10.12
C LEU A 34 5.50 -12.97 -10.85
N SER A 35 6.59 -12.26 -11.14
CA SER A 35 7.75 -12.81 -11.87
C SER A 35 8.37 -14.00 -11.15
N GLN A 36 8.24 -14.06 -9.81
CA GLN A 36 8.75 -15.15 -8.98
C GLN A 36 8.15 -16.53 -9.33
N TRP A 37 6.98 -16.56 -9.97
CA TRP A 37 6.29 -17.79 -10.38
C TRP A 37 6.37 -18.06 -11.89
N LEU A 38 7.13 -17.24 -12.63
CA LEU A 38 7.33 -17.40 -14.06
C LEU A 38 8.64 -18.15 -14.32
N ASP A 39 8.66 -18.97 -15.36
CA ASP A 39 9.88 -19.63 -15.82
C ASP A 39 10.87 -18.58 -16.31
N GLN A 40 12.05 -18.57 -15.68
CA GLN A 40 13.09 -17.55 -15.82
C GLN A 40 12.60 -16.11 -15.57
N GLY A 41 11.47 -15.93 -14.88
CA GLY A 41 10.85 -14.62 -14.70
C GLY A 41 10.07 -14.10 -15.91
N PHE A 42 10.01 -14.80 -17.05
CA PHE A 42 9.41 -14.26 -18.28
C PHE A 42 8.28 -15.10 -18.86
N ILE A 43 8.32 -16.42 -18.67
CA ILE A 43 7.40 -17.35 -19.33
C ILE A 43 6.42 -17.93 -18.32
N LEU A 44 5.13 -17.64 -18.50
CA LEU A 44 4.09 -18.30 -17.71
C LEU A 44 3.87 -19.72 -18.27
N ARG A 45 4.22 -20.74 -17.49
CA ARG A 45 3.79 -22.12 -17.74
C ARG A 45 2.61 -22.44 -16.82
N GLU A 46 1.44 -22.68 -17.41
CA GLU A 46 0.17 -22.69 -16.65
C GLU A 46 0.16 -23.70 -15.50
N LYS A 47 0.64 -24.92 -15.75
CA LYS A 47 0.65 -25.99 -14.74
C LYS A 47 1.53 -25.62 -13.55
N GLU A 48 2.73 -25.12 -13.82
CA GLU A 48 3.73 -24.72 -12.84
C GLU A 48 3.25 -23.51 -12.05
N PHE A 49 2.73 -22.48 -12.74
CA PHE A 49 2.20 -21.26 -12.13
C PHE A 49 1.04 -21.56 -11.17
N ARG A 50 0.06 -22.37 -11.60
CA ARG A 50 -1.07 -22.78 -10.74
C ARG A 50 -0.61 -23.62 -9.55
N THR A 51 0.37 -24.49 -9.76
CA THR A 51 0.93 -25.32 -8.69
C THR A 51 1.65 -24.45 -7.66
N ALA A 52 2.44 -23.47 -8.11
CA ALA A 52 3.14 -22.54 -7.24
C ALA A 52 2.15 -21.71 -6.40
N ILE A 53 1.12 -21.13 -7.02
CA ILE A 53 0.08 -20.36 -6.32
C ILE A 53 -0.66 -21.19 -5.28
N LYS A 54 -1.00 -22.44 -5.62
CA LYS A 54 -1.72 -23.34 -4.70
C LYS A 54 -0.89 -23.68 -3.47
N ASN A 55 0.42 -23.81 -3.62
CA ASN A 55 1.32 -24.22 -2.55
C ASN A 55 1.95 -23.04 -1.80
N TYR A 56 1.73 -21.81 -2.27
CA TYR A 56 2.26 -20.61 -1.63
C TYR A 56 1.52 -20.31 -0.32
N ASP A 57 2.25 -19.95 0.73
CA ASP A 57 1.63 -19.54 1.99
C ASP A 57 1.15 -18.09 1.90
N TRP A 58 -0.15 -17.91 1.66
CA TRP A 58 -0.78 -16.59 1.58
C TRP A 58 -1.01 -15.96 2.96
N ASN A 59 -0.97 -16.72 4.05
CA ASN A 59 -1.26 -16.18 5.38
C ASN A 59 -0.24 -15.11 5.83
N GLN A 60 0.96 -15.11 5.27
CA GLN A 60 1.96 -14.06 5.52
C GLN A 60 1.46 -12.64 5.15
N TYR A 61 0.46 -12.53 4.28
CA TYR A 61 -0.14 -11.25 3.87
C TYR A 61 -1.37 -10.86 4.71
N ARG A 62 -1.72 -11.63 5.73
CA ARG A 62 -2.91 -11.42 6.54
C ARG A 62 -2.89 -10.05 7.22
N GLY A 63 -3.95 -9.27 7.01
CA GLY A 63 -4.11 -7.96 7.64
C GLY A 63 -3.20 -6.85 7.11
N ASN A 64 -2.46 -7.13 6.02
CA ASN A 64 -1.51 -6.20 5.40
C ASN A 64 -2.06 -5.59 4.09
N TYR A 65 -1.39 -4.56 3.62
CA TYR A 65 -1.70 -3.86 2.36
C TYR A 65 -0.69 -4.30 1.30
N ILE A 66 -1.18 -4.69 0.11
CA ILE A 66 -0.36 -5.41 -0.87
C ILE A 66 -0.23 -4.61 -2.17
N ALA A 67 1.02 -4.37 -2.58
CA ALA A 67 1.36 -3.90 -3.92
C ALA A 67 1.70 -5.12 -4.76
N MET A 68 0.86 -5.43 -5.74
CA MET A 68 1.04 -6.56 -6.64
C MET A 68 1.55 -6.07 -7.99
N ASN A 69 2.61 -6.68 -8.52
CA ASN A 69 3.21 -6.28 -9.80
C ASN A 69 3.88 -7.46 -10.50
N CYS A 70 4.49 -7.18 -11.65
CA CYS A 70 5.42 -8.07 -12.32
C CYS A 70 6.67 -7.22 -12.62
N LYS A 71 7.80 -7.50 -11.96
CA LYS A 71 9.03 -6.67 -12.11
C LYS A 71 9.75 -6.87 -13.44
N THR A 72 9.44 -7.97 -14.11
CA THR A 72 9.90 -8.29 -15.46
C THR A 72 8.90 -7.80 -16.49
N ASP A 73 9.37 -7.51 -17.70
CA ASP A 73 8.53 -7.16 -18.86
C ASP A 73 7.75 -8.38 -19.44
N ALA A 74 7.43 -9.36 -18.60
CA ALA A 74 6.68 -10.55 -18.98
C ALA A 74 5.25 -10.16 -19.38
N ILE A 75 4.84 -10.60 -20.58
CA ILE A 75 3.45 -10.43 -21.02
C ILE A 75 2.61 -11.50 -20.33
N LEU A 76 1.78 -11.07 -19.39
CA LEU A 76 0.91 -11.96 -18.64
C LEU A 76 -0.49 -11.98 -19.22
N PRO A 77 -1.12 -13.16 -19.33
CA PRO A 77 -2.55 -13.22 -19.61
C PRO A 77 -3.33 -12.65 -18.42
N ALA A 78 -4.42 -11.94 -18.68
CA ALA A 78 -5.20 -11.24 -17.65
C ALA A 78 -5.65 -12.14 -16.48
N TRP A 79 -5.88 -13.43 -16.74
CA TRP A 79 -6.28 -14.38 -15.70
C TRP A 79 -5.20 -14.65 -14.63
N ALA A 80 -3.92 -14.44 -14.95
CA ALA A 80 -2.82 -14.78 -14.04
C ALA A 80 -2.82 -13.88 -12.80
N SER A 81 -2.95 -12.56 -13.00
CA SER A 81 -3.07 -11.59 -11.91
C SER A 81 -4.38 -11.75 -11.14
N LEU A 82 -5.48 -12.09 -11.82
CA LEU A 82 -6.76 -12.39 -11.17
C LEU A 82 -6.67 -13.60 -10.24
N LEU A 83 -5.93 -14.64 -10.63
CA LEU A 83 -5.74 -15.83 -9.80
C LEU A 83 -4.98 -15.52 -8.50
N VAL A 84 -3.91 -14.74 -8.59
CA VAL A 84 -3.14 -14.28 -7.41
C VAL A 84 -4.01 -13.36 -6.53
N THR A 85 -4.73 -12.43 -7.15
CA THR A 85 -5.66 -11.52 -6.46
C THR A 85 -6.71 -12.29 -5.66
N ALA A 86 -7.25 -13.38 -6.22
CA ALA A 86 -8.26 -14.20 -5.55
C ALA A 86 -7.74 -14.93 -4.31
N GLN A 87 -6.44 -15.21 -4.22
CA GLN A 87 -5.83 -15.74 -3.00
C GLN A 87 -5.59 -14.63 -1.99
N LEU A 88 -4.98 -13.53 -2.43
CA LEU A 88 -4.69 -12.37 -1.57
C LEU A 88 -5.95 -11.75 -0.97
N SER A 89 -7.06 -11.68 -1.70
CA SER A 89 -8.29 -11.03 -1.26
C SER A 89 -8.93 -11.70 -0.03
N GLN A 90 -8.55 -12.94 0.28
CA GLN A 90 -9.03 -13.68 1.45
C GLN A 90 -8.29 -13.30 2.73
N VAL A 91 -7.14 -12.63 2.63
CA VAL A 91 -6.21 -12.40 3.75
C VAL A 91 -5.75 -10.95 3.86
N ALA A 92 -5.51 -10.28 2.73
CA ALA A 92 -5.04 -8.90 2.68
C ALA A 92 -6.18 -7.90 2.95
N LYS A 93 -5.84 -6.74 3.51
CA LYS A 93 -6.78 -5.63 3.67
C LYS A 93 -7.13 -4.98 2.33
N GLN A 94 -6.13 -4.85 1.47
CA GLN A 94 -6.26 -4.18 0.18
C GLN A 94 -5.13 -4.60 -0.75
N ILE A 95 -5.43 -4.60 -2.05
CA ILE A 95 -4.50 -4.98 -3.11
C ILE A 95 -4.54 -3.87 -4.16
N VAL A 96 -3.37 -3.37 -4.55
CA VAL A 96 -3.20 -2.40 -5.64
C VAL A 96 -2.22 -2.99 -6.65
N TRP A 97 -2.56 -2.88 -7.94
CA TRP A 97 -1.60 -3.18 -8.99
C TRP A 97 -0.58 -2.04 -9.11
N GLY A 98 0.71 -2.33 -8.92
CA GLY A 98 1.79 -1.36 -9.02
C GLY A 98 2.88 -1.54 -7.97
N SER A 99 3.63 -0.47 -7.76
CA SER A 99 4.69 -0.40 -6.76
C SER A 99 4.13 -0.10 -5.36
N ILE A 100 4.98 -0.24 -4.33
CA ILE A 100 4.66 0.22 -2.97
C ILE A 100 4.26 1.71 -2.98
N LYS A 101 4.90 2.53 -3.80
CA LYS A 101 4.56 3.95 -3.93
C LYS A 101 3.15 4.17 -4.48
N ASP A 102 2.71 3.32 -5.41
CA ASP A 102 1.34 3.39 -5.95
C ASP A 102 0.32 2.98 -4.88
N LEU A 103 0.64 1.95 -4.10
CA LEU A 103 -0.15 1.54 -2.94
C LEU A 103 -0.25 2.65 -1.89
N GLU A 104 0.87 3.26 -1.50
CA GLU A 104 0.91 4.40 -0.58
C GLU A 104 0.03 5.55 -1.09
N LYS A 105 0.24 5.97 -2.34
CA LYS A 105 -0.55 7.03 -2.97
C LYS A 105 -2.05 6.72 -2.94
N HIS A 106 -2.41 5.47 -3.23
CA HIS A 106 -3.80 5.04 -3.22
C HIS A 106 -4.41 5.10 -1.82
N LEU A 107 -3.72 4.59 -0.80
CA LEU A 107 -4.19 4.60 0.58
C LEU A 107 -4.28 6.04 1.14
N PHE A 108 -3.31 6.89 0.83
CA PHE A 108 -3.38 8.31 1.18
C PHE A 108 -4.55 9.03 0.53
N SER A 109 -4.75 8.81 -0.77
CA SER A 109 -5.86 9.41 -1.48
C SER A 109 -7.19 9.01 -0.84
N GLN A 110 -7.34 7.75 -0.45
CA GLN A 110 -8.54 7.28 0.26
C GLN A 110 -8.69 7.91 1.63
N ALA A 111 -7.61 8.02 2.41
CA ALA A 111 -7.64 8.66 3.73
C ALA A 111 -8.07 10.13 3.63
N ILE A 112 -7.53 10.88 2.66
CA ILE A 112 -7.90 12.28 2.41
C ILE A 112 -9.37 12.38 1.98
N THR A 113 -9.83 11.52 1.06
CA THR A 113 -11.22 11.53 0.61
C THR A 113 -12.21 11.27 1.74
N ASN A 114 -11.83 10.46 2.73
CA ASN A 114 -12.68 10.08 3.87
C ASN A 114 -12.49 10.97 5.11
N LEU A 115 -11.69 12.04 5.02
CA LEU A 115 -11.38 12.90 6.14
C LEU A 115 -12.60 13.71 6.58
N ASP A 116 -12.97 13.63 7.85
CA ASP A 116 -13.97 14.53 8.43
C ASP A 116 -13.37 15.92 8.68
N LEU A 117 -13.82 16.89 7.88
CA LEU A 117 -13.37 18.28 7.98
C LEU A 117 -14.19 19.11 8.97
N THR A 118 -15.25 18.56 9.56
CA THR A 118 -16.11 19.24 10.54
C THR A 118 -15.31 19.88 11.69
N PRO A 119 -14.29 19.23 12.28
CA PRO A 119 -13.49 19.81 13.36
C PRO A 119 -12.68 21.06 12.97
N PHE A 120 -12.49 21.33 11.67
CA PHE A 120 -11.73 22.48 11.17
C PHE A 120 -12.63 23.63 10.72
N LYS A 121 -13.95 23.43 10.66
CA LYS A 121 -14.88 24.44 10.17
C LYS A 121 -14.91 25.66 11.09
N GLY A 122 -14.61 26.84 10.53
CA GLY A 122 -14.68 28.12 11.25
C GLY A 122 -13.54 28.35 12.27
N LYS A 123 -12.54 27.48 12.29
CA LYS A 123 -11.30 27.71 13.05
C LYS A 123 -10.34 28.61 12.24
N PRO A 124 -9.53 29.44 12.90
CA PRO A 124 -8.58 30.35 12.23
C PRO A 124 -7.50 29.60 11.44
#